data_AF-A0A7C3ZSR3-F1
#
_entry.id   AF-A0A7C3ZSR3-F1
#
_cell.length_a   1.000
_cell.length_b   1.000
_cell.length_c   1.000
_cell.angle_alpha   90.00
_cell.angle_beta   90.00
_cell.angle_gamma   90.00
#
_symmetry.space_group_name_H-M   'P 1'
#
loop_
_entity.id
_entity.type
_entity.pdbx_description
1 polymer ?
#
loop_
_entity_poly.entity_id
_entity_poly.type
_entity_poly.pdbx_seq_one_letter_code
_entity_poly.pdbx_strand_id
1 'polypeptide(L)'
;KEALFPSFWWALNLVVNGGFEERVAQSRAGRAFSVFLVVASLFVVSVFVAQITTMMTVQAITGSIQNIKDLDGRRVATTRGSTASAFLDQRGIPHQRLPDLEAVIQLFEAGQLDAVVFDSPILAYYAQTDGSGKARMVGQVFQPESYGIAFADGSPLVEPVNRAFLVLRENGTYEDIRRKWFGGSD
;
A
#
# COMPACT_ATOMS: atom_id res chain seq x y z
N LYS A 1 -14.09 -49.00 -16.59
CA LYS A 1 -14.56 -47.73 -15.97
C LYS A 1 -14.47 -47.75 -14.44
N GLU A 2 -14.31 -48.91 -13.79
CA GLU A 2 -14.29 -49.04 -12.32
C GLU A 2 -12.96 -48.63 -11.64
N ALA A 3 -11.87 -48.44 -12.38
CA ALA A 3 -10.55 -48.13 -11.81
C ALA A 3 -10.24 -46.62 -11.66
N LEU A 4 -11.05 -45.72 -12.22
CA LEU A 4 -10.76 -44.28 -12.26
C LEU A 4 -10.90 -43.61 -10.89
N PHE A 5 -11.96 -43.92 -10.14
CA PHE A 5 -12.19 -43.33 -8.83
C PHE A 5 -11.15 -43.78 -7.78
N PRO A 6 -10.77 -45.07 -7.68
CA PRO A 6 -9.72 -45.50 -6.76
C PRO A 6 -8.34 -44.90 -7.08
N SER A 7 -7.98 -44.77 -8.36
CA SER A 7 -6.69 -44.19 -8.76
C SER A 7 -6.65 -42.68 -8.56
N PHE A 8 -7.77 -41.98 -8.77
CA PHE A 8 -7.91 -40.58 -8.38
C PHE A 8 -7.78 -40.38 -6.86
N TRP A 9 -8.50 -41.19 -6.07
CA TRP A 9 -8.48 -41.11 -4.61
C TRP A 9 -7.07 -41.34 -4.05
N TRP A 10 -6.38 -42.35 -4.58
CA TRP A 10 -4.99 -42.63 -4.24
C TRP A 10 -4.05 -41.45 -4.57
N ALA A 11 -4.17 -40.87 -5.77
CA ALA A 11 -3.34 -39.73 -6.17
C ALA A 11 -3.61 -38.49 -5.30
N LEU A 12 -4.87 -38.24 -4.94
CA LEU A 12 -5.26 -37.15 -4.03
C LEU A 12 -4.67 -37.36 -2.63
N ASN A 13 -4.77 -38.58 -2.09
CA ASN A 13 -4.23 -38.91 -0.77
C ASN A 13 -2.70 -38.79 -0.74
N LEU A 14 -2.01 -39.22 -1.81
CA LEU A 14 -0.57 -39.07 -1.98
C LEU A 14 -0.12 -37.60 -1.91
N VAL A 15 -0.87 -36.69 -2.54
CA VAL A 15 -0.56 -35.25 -2.57
C VAL A 15 -0.80 -34.59 -1.21
N VAL A 16 -1.87 -34.96 -0.52
CA VAL A 16 -2.32 -34.27 0.71
C VAL A 16 -1.64 -34.82 1.96
N ASN A 17 -1.47 -36.13 2.08
CA ASN A 17 -0.97 -36.79 3.31
C ASN A 17 0.46 -37.32 3.20
N GLY A 18 1.15 -37.13 2.08
CA GLY A 18 2.56 -37.53 1.95
C GLY A 18 2.80 -39.04 1.79
N GLY A 19 1.77 -39.81 1.38
CA GLY A 19 1.96 -41.16 0.83
C GLY A 19 1.93 -42.34 1.82
N PHE A 20 1.20 -42.26 2.93
CA PHE A 20 1.00 -43.40 3.84
C PHE A 20 -0.24 -44.26 3.48
N GLU A 21 -0.31 -44.80 2.26
CA GLU A 21 -1.31 -45.83 1.92
C GLU A 21 -0.66 -47.15 1.50
N GLU A 22 -1.26 -48.26 1.94
CA GLU A 22 -0.88 -49.67 1.68
C GLU A 22 -0.81 -50.06 0.20
N ARG A 23 -1.33 -49.22 -0.71
CA ARG A 23 -1.39 -49.51 -2.15
C ARG A 23 -0.45 -48.59 -2.91
N VAL A 24 0.57 -49.16 -3.56
CA VAL A 24 1.54 -48.43 -4.40
C VAL A 24 1.38 -48.87 -5.85
N ALA A 25 1.62 -47.97 -6.81
CA ALA A 25 1.64 -48.31 -8.23
C ALA A 25 2.62 -49.46 -8.52
N GLN A 26 2.10 -50.58 -9.03
CA GLN A 26 2.90 -51.79 -9.26
C GLN A 26 3.62 -51.79 -10.61
N SER A 27 3.15 -51.02 -11.60
CA SER A 27 3.75 -50.95 -12.94
C SER A 27 4.93 -49.98 -13.02
N ARG A 28 5.90 -50.25 -13.91
CA ARG A 28 7.08 -49.38 -14.13
C ARG A 28 6.69 -47.94 -14.51
N ALA A 29 5.70 -47.79 -15.39
CA ALA A 29 5.19 -46.47 -15.79
C ALA A 29 4.42 -45.77 -14.66
N GLY A 30 3.64 -46.53 -13.89
CA GLY A 30 2.90 -46.00 -12.73
C GLY A 30 3.84 -45.41 -11.68
N ARG A 31 4.96 -46.10 -11.37
CA ARG A 31 5.97 -45.60 -10.44
C ARG A 31 6.62 -44.29 -10.90
N ALA A 32 6.96 -44.18 -12.18
CA ALA A 32 7.52 -42.95 -12.73
C ALA A 32 6.54 -41.78 -12.61
N PHE A 33 5.25 -42.03 -12.87
CA PHE A 33 4.19 -41.05 -12.70
C PHE A 33 4.01 -40.66 -11.22
N SER A 34 4.01 -41.63 -10.29
CA SER A 34 3.94 -41.37 -8.85
C SER A 34 5.06 -40.46 -8.36
N VAL A 35 6.31 -40.72 -8.79
CA VAL A 35 7.46 -39.90 -8.41
C VAL A 35 7.31 -38.48 -8.95
N PHE A 36 6.89 -38.32 -10.21
CA PHE A 36 6.62 -37.01 -10.78
C PHE A 36 5.54 -36.26 -9.98
N LEU A 37 4.47 -36.96 -9.58
CA LEU A 37 3.35 -36.38 -8.85
C LEU A 37 3.76 -35.93 -7.44
N VAL A 38 4.61 -36.70 -6.75
CA VAL A 38 5.19 -36.32 -5.45
C VAL A 38 6.12 -35.10 -5.59
N VAL A 39 6.98 -35.07 -6.61
CA VAL A 39 7.84 -33.90 -6.85
C VAL A 39 6.99 -32.66 -7.15
N ALA A 40 5.97 -32.80 -8.00
CA ALA A 40 5.05 -31.71 -8.33
C ALA A 40 4.30 -31.20 -7.09
N SER A 41 3.84 -32.08 -6.19
CA SER A 41 3.14 -31.67 -4.96
C SER A 41 4.06 -30.89 -4.02
N LEU A 42 5.32 -31.28 -3.88
CA LEU A 42 6.31 -30.53 -3.09
C LEU A 42 6.51 -29.11 -3.62
N PHE A 43 6.53 -28.93 -4.95
CA PHE A 43 6.59 -27.59 -5.57
C PHE A 43 5.32 -26.77 -5.29
N VAL A 44 4.14 -27.37 -5.42
CA VAL A 44 2.86 -26.67 -5.15
C VAL A 44 2.79 -26.19 -3.70
N VAL A 45 3.10 -27.06 -2.74
CA VAL A 45 3.10 -26.71 -1.31
C VAL A 45 4.15 -25.62 -1.03
N SER A 46 5.35 -25.72 -1.60
CA SER A 46 6.41 -24.73 -1.40
C SER A 46 6.04 -23.35 -1.96
N VAL A 47 5.44 -23.28 -3.16
CA VAL A 47 4.98 -22.01 -3.74
C VAL A 47 3.87 -21.40 -2.89
N PHE A 48 2.93 -22.22 -2.42
CA PHE A 48 1.85 -21.76 -1.56
C PHE A 48 2.37 -21.18 -0.23
N VAL A 49 3.27 -21.89 0.45
CA VAL A 49 3.92 -21.42 1.69
C VAL A 49 4.75 -20.14 1.44
N ALA A 50 5.47 -20.07 0.32
CA ALA A 50 6.25 -18.90 -0.06
C ALA A 50 5.35 -17.68 -0.29
N GLN A 51 4.19 -17.84 -0.94
CA GLN A 51 3.22 -16.76 -1.14
C GLN A 51 2.65 -16.25 0.19
N ILE A 52 2.23 -17.15 1.09
CA ILE A 52 1.73 -16.76 2.42
C ILE A 52 2.81 -16.02 3.21
N THR A 53 4.02 -16.57 3.26
CA THR A 53 5.15 -15.96 3.97
C THR A 53 5.47 -14.58 3.40
N THR A 54 5.46 -14.43 2.07
CA THR A 54 5.72 -13.15 1.41
C THR A 54 4.63 -12.14 1.76
N MET A 55 3.36 -12.51 1.72
CA MET A 55 2.26 -11.62 2.10
C MET A 55 2.37 -11.17 3.56
N MET A 56 2.62 -12.10 4.49
CA MET A 56 2.80 -11.76 5.90
C MET A 56 4.01 -10.85 6.11
N THR A 57 5.12 -11.12 5.44
CA THR A 57 6.33 -10.30 5.50
C THR A 57 6.08 -8.90 4.96
N VAL A 58 5.40 -8.78 3.81
CA VAL A 58 5.03 -7.47 3.23
C VAL A 58 4.09 -6.71 4.16
N GLN A 59 3.11 -7.36 4.80
CA GLN A 59 2.22 -6.71 5.76
C GLN A 59 2.97 -6.25 7.03
N ALA A 60 3.91 -7.06 7.53
CA ALA A 60 4.75 -6.70 8.66
C ALA A 60 5.67 -5.50 8.34
N ILE A 61 6.16 -5.40 7.10
CA ILE A 61 7.04 -4.31 6.65
C ILE A 61 6.24 -3.03 6.31
N THR A 62 5.08 -3.16 5.68
CA THR A 62 4.29 -2.01 5.24
C THR A 62 3.37 -1.47 6.34
N GLY A 63 3.06 -2.24 7.37
CA GLY A 63 2.08 -1.82 8.38
C GLY A 63 0.65 -1.91 7.84
N SER A 64 -0.31 -1.95 8.76
CA SER A 64 -1.70 -2.35 8.48
C SER A 64 -2.52 -1.35 7.66
N ILE A 65 -2.00 -0.16 7.37
CA ILE A 65 -2.75 0.93 6.73
C ILE A 65 -2.21 1.15 5.32
N GLN A 66 -3.01 0.81 4.31
CA GLN A 66 -2.68 1.00 2.90
C GLN A 66 -3.60 1.99 2.20
N ASN A 67 -4.83 2.16 2.69
CA ASN A 67 -5.82 3.02 2.09
C ASN A 67 -6.72 3.69 3.15
N ILE A 68 -7.53 4.66 2.72
CA ILE A 68 -8.43 5.42 3.61
C ILE A 68 -9.42 4.53 4.38
N LYS A 69 -9.81 3.37 3.84
CA LYS A 69 -10.76 2.46 4.51
C LYS A 69 -10.11 1.72 5.68
N ASP A 70 -8.79 1.58 5.67
CA ASP A 70 -8.04 0.93 6.75
C ASP A 70 -7.86 1.84 7.97
N LEU A 71 -8.32 3.10 7.87
CA LEU A 71 -8.30 4.07 8.97
C LEU A 71 -9.41 3.84 10.00
N ASP A 72 -10.43 3.05 9.67
CA ASP A 72 -11.49 2.77 10.62
C ASP A 72 -10.96 1.97 11.83
N GLY A 73 -11.31 2.42 13.03
CA GLY A 73 -10.78 1.87 14.28
C GLY A 73 -9.29 2.16 14.56
N ARG A 74 -8.63 3.01 13.76
CA ARG A 74 -7.22 3.43 13.99
C ARG A 74 -7.13 4.78 14.68
N ARG A 75 -5.99 5.04 15.32
CA ARG A 75 -5.70 6.34 15.95
C ARG A 75 -5.24 7.31 14.87
N VAL A 76 -6.19 8.03 14.29
CA VAL A 76 -5.92 9.03 13.24
C VAL A 76 -5.96 10.43 13.84
N ALA A 77 -5.09 11.33 13.38
CA ALA A 77 -5.22 12.75 13.67
C ALA A 77 -5.00 13.63 12.44
N THR A 78 -5.56 14.83 12.54
CA THR A 78 -5.36 15.93 11.59
C THR A 78 -5.46 17.27 12.33
N THR A 79 -5.20 18.36 11.62
CA THR A 79 -5.30 19.71 12.18
C THR A 79 -6.77 20.17 12.19
N ARG A 80 -7.14 20.92 13.23
CA ARG A 80 -8.49 21.44 13.44
C ARG A 80 -8.82 22.48 12.37
N GLY A 81 -10.00 22.36 11.76
CA GLY A 81 -10.50 23.33 10.78
C GLY A 81 -9.85 23.24 9.40
N SER A 82 -9.11 22.17 9.13
CA SER A 82 -8.54 21.89 7.80
C SER A 82 -9.54 21.22 6.85
N THR A 83 -9.21 21.24 5.56
CA THR A 83 -9.92 20.46 4.53
C THR A 83 -9.91 18.97 4.86
N ALA A 84 -8.77 18.46 5.35
CA ALA A 84 -8.62 17.08 5.81
C ALA A 84 -9.57 16.73 6.97
N SER A 85 -9.74 17.61 7.96
CA SER A 85 -10.71 17.40 9.05
C SER A 85 -12.14 17.29 8.52
N ALA A 86 -12.54 18.21 7.63
CA ALA A 86 -13.86 18.19 7.03
C ALA A 86 -14.11 16.92 6.20
N PHE A 87 -13.09 16.46 5.47
CA PHE A 87 -13.15 15.22 4.69
C PHE A 87 -13.36 13.99 5.58
N LEU A 88 -12.59 13.86 6.67
CA LEU A 88 -12.72 12.75 7.61
C LEU A 88 -14.08 12.74 8.30
N ASP A 89 -14.61 13.93 8.65
CA ASP A 89 -15.95 14.08 9.22
C ASP A 89 -17.04 13.60 8.26
N GLN A 90 -16.97 13.99 6.98
CA GLN A 90 -17.93 13.55 5.95
C GLN A 90 -17.92 12.03 5.74
N ARG A 91 -16.76 11.38 5.95
CA ARG A 91 -16.61 9.92 5.86
C ARG A 91 -16.94 9.19 7.15
N GLY A 92 -17.23 9.91 8.24
CA GLY A 92 -17.52 9.32 9.55
C GLY A 92 -16.31 8.62 10.17
N ILE A 93 -15.08 8.98 9.79
CA ILE A 93 -13.86 8.38 10.32
C ILE A 93 -13.50 9.07 11.64
N PRO A 94 -13.47 8.35 12.78
CA PRO A 94 -13.05 8.92 14.06
C PRO A 94 -11.60 9.41 13.99
N HIS A 95 -11.37 10.66 14.38
CA HIS A 95 -10.03 11.25 14.37
C HIS A 95 -9.85 12.30 15.47
N GLN A 96 -8.61 12.51 15.88
CA GLN A 96 -8.23 13.59 16.78
C GLN A 96 -7.97 14.88 16.00
N ARG A 97 -8.47 16.00 16.52
CA ARG A 97 -8.28 17.34 15.93
C ARG A 97 -7.33 18.17 16.80
N LEU A 98 -6.12 18.34 16.31
CA LEU A 98 -5.05 19.06 17.00
C LEU A 98 -4.94 20.51 16.49
N PRO A 99 -4.38 21.44 17.29
CA PRO A 99 -4.33 22.85 16.92
C PRO A 99 -3.43 23.13 15.71
N ASP A 100 -2.31 22.39 15.59
CA ASP A 100 -1.31 22.59 14.56
C ASP A 100 -0.77 21.23 14.04
N LEU A 101 -0.08 21.28 12.89
CA LEU A 101 0.50 20.09 12.27
C LEU A 101 1.69 19.56 13.07
N GLU A 102 2.42 20.44 13.75
CA GLU A 102 3.58 20.04 14.56
C GLU A 102 3.18 19.11 15.70
N ALA A 103 2.11 19.41 16.43
CA ALA A 103 1.56 18.55 17.46
C ALA A 103 1.08 17.20 16.89
N VAL A 104 0.49 17.20 15.69
CA VAL A 104 0.09 15.97 15.00
C VAL A 104 1.33 15.10 14.72
N ILE A 105 2.38 15.69 14.16
CA ILE A 105 3.63 14.98 13.84
C ILE A 105 4.30 14.47 15.12
N GLN A 106 4.38 15.28 16.17
CA GLN A 106 4.97 14.87 17.46
C GLN A 106 4.25 13.67 18.07
N LEU A 107 2.91 13.65 18.05
CA LEU A 107 2.14 12.50 18.54
C LEU A 107 2.30 11.26 17.65
N PHE A 108 2.47 11.46 16.34
CA PHE A 108 2.77 10.38 15.41
C PHE A 108 4.15 9.77 15.68
N GLU A 109 5.19 10.60 15.83
CA GLU A 109 6.54 10.13 16.16
C GLU A 109 6.61 9.46 17.55
N ALA A 110 5.77 9.89 18.49
CA ALA A 110 5.64 9.26 19.80
C ALA A 110 4.87 7.92 19.78
N GLY A 111 4.41 7.44 18.62
CA GLY A 111 3.64 6.20 18.47
C GLY A 111 2.23 6.27 19.06
N GLN A 112 1.73 7.48 19.35
CA GLN A 112 0.38 7.69 19.87
C GLN A 112 -0.68 7.72 18.76
N LEU A 113 -0.26 7.91 17.51
CA LEU A 113 -1.08 7.86 16.32
C LEU A 113 -0.61 6.74 15.40
N ASP A 114 -1.56 6.12 14.70
CA ASP A 114 -1.29 5.11 13.68
C ASP A 114 -1.20 5.73 12.28
N ALA A 115 -1.89 6.86 12.05
CA ALA A 115 -1.87 7.58 10.78
C ALA A 115 -2.14 9.08 10.95
N VAL A 116 -1.57 9.86 10.02
CA VAL A 116 -1.80 11.30 9.88
C VAL A 116 -2.45 11.56 8.53
N VAL A 117 -3.53 12.34 8.51
CA VAL A 117 -4.22 12.74 7.28
C VAL A 117 -4.07 14.24 7.12
N PHE A 118 -3.35 14.65 6.08
CA PHE A 118 -3.10 16.05 5.76
C PHE A 118 -2.68 16.17 4.30
N ASP A 119 -2.35 17.39 3.87
CA ASP A 119 -1.95 17.70 2.51
C ASP A 119 -0.77 16.85 2.02
N SER A 120 -0.95 16.22 0.85
CA SER A 120 0.03 15.28 0.29
C SER A 120 1.43 15.87 0.13
N PRO A 121 1.64 17.08 -0.44
CA PRO A 121 2.98 17.64 -0.60
C PRO A 121 3.69 17.91 0.73
N ILE A 122 2.95 18.33 1.75
CA ILE A 122 3.50 18.62 3.08
C ILE A 122 3.94 17.32 3.76
N LEU A 123 3.10 16.29 3.72
CA LEU A 123 3.44 14.98 4.26
C LEU A 123 4.56 14.29 3.47
N ALA A 124 4.59 14.45 2.15
CA ALA A 124 5.66 13.92 1.30
C ALA A 124 7.02 14.56 1.63
N TYR A 125 7.04 15.88 1.84
CA TYR A 125 8.24 16.59 2.29
C TYR A 125 8.72 16.03 3.63
N TYR A 126 7.82 15.95 4.63
CA TYR A 126 8.14 15.39 5.95
C TYR A 126 8.68 13.95 5.85
N ALA A 127 8.03 13.09 5.07
CA ALA A 127 8.48 11.70 4.87
C ALA A 127 9.87 11.60 4.20
N GLN A 128 10.27 12.62 3.44
CA GLN A 128 11.59 12.68 2.79
C GLN A 128 12.67 13.32 3.68
N THR A 129 12.28 14.19 4.63
CA THR A 129 13.20 14.90 5.52
C THR A 129 13.18 14.30 6.93
N ASP A 130 12.49 14.93 7.88
CA ASP A 130 12.54 14.63 9.32
C ASP A 130 11.88 13.29 9.66
N GLY A 131 10.91 12.88 8.84
CA GLY A 131 10.20 11.60 8.91
C GLY A 131 10.87 10.48 8.12
N SER A 132 12.04 10.71 7.50
CA SER A 132 12.72 9.68 6.70
C SER A 132 13.02 8.43 7.52
N GLY A 133 12.51 7.28 7.06
CA GLY A 133 12.62 6.00 7.77
C GLY A 133 11.67 5.82 8.97
N LYS A 134 10.96 6.87 9.40
CA LYS A 134 9.95 6.83 10.46
C LYS A 134 8.52 6.82 9.91
N ALA A 135 8.31 7.54 8.82
CA ALA A 135 7.04 7.74 8.17
C ALA A 135 7.12 7.29 6.70
N ARG A 136 5.98 6.84 6.17
CA ARG A 136 5.83 6.58 4.74
C ARG A 136 4.48 7.09 4.27
N MET A 137 4.44 7.61 3.06
CA MET A 137 3.18 7.94 2.40
C MET A 137 2.43 6.65 2.07
N VAL A 138 1.13 6.62 2.34
CA VAL A 138 0.25 5.47 2.07
C VAL A 138 -1.02 5.90 1.38
N GLY A 139 -1.49 5.05 0.46
CA GLY A 139 -2.71 5.30 -0.30
C GLY A 139 -2.56 6.33 -1.42
N GLN A 140 -3.65 6.51 -2.15
CA GLN A 140 -3.76 7.52 -3.20
C GLN A 140 -4.30 8.83 -2.63
N VAL A 141 -4.10 9.94 -3.34
CA VAL A 141 -4.74 11.21 -3.00
C VAL A 141 -6.26 11.05 -3.07
N PHE A 142 -6.93 11.19 -1.93
CA PHE A 142 -8.38 10.96 -1.82
C PHE A 142 -9.23 12.18 -2.20
N GLN A 143 -8.66 13.37 -2.07
CA GLN A 143 -9.26 14.64 -2.45
C GLN A 143 -8.22 15.45 -3.21
N PRO A 144 -8.30 15.49 -4.56
CA PRO A 144 -7.38 16.28 -5.35
C PRO A 144 -7.71 17.77 -5.17
N GLU A 145 -6.78 18.48 -4.55
CA GLU A 145 -6.85 19.94 -4.35
C GLU A 145 -5.69 20.60 -5.09
N SER A 146 -5.99 21.72 -5.76
CA SER A 146 -4.99 22.50 -6.49
C SER A 146 -4.52 23.68 -5.65
N TYR A 147 -3.21 23.82 -5.48
CA TYR A 147 -2.62 25.05 -4.92
C TYR A 147 -2.62 26.15 -5.97
N GLY A 148 -2.87 27.38 -5.52
CA GLY A 148 -2.89 28.57 -6.37
C GLY A 148 -2.27 29.77 -5.68
N ILE A 149 -1.80 30.72 -6.47
CA ILE A 149 -1.35 32.04 -6.00
C ILE A 149 -2.52 33.00 -6.15
N ALA A 150 -2.94 33.62 -5.05
CA ALA A 150 -4.01 34.60 -5.06
C ALA A 150 -3.48 35.99 -5.44
N PHE A 151 -4.23 36.69 -6.29
CA PHE A 151 -3.99 38.08 -6.64
C PHE A 151 -5.20 38.92 -6.28
N ALA A 152 -5.00 40.23 -6.08
CA ALA A 152 -6.10 41.18 -5.99
C ALA A 152 -6.91 41.16 -7.28
N ASP A 153 -8.21 41.46 -7.17
CA ASP A 153 -9.09 41.51 -8.32
C ASP A 153 -8.59 42.55 -9.35
N GLY A 154 -8.64 42.19 -10.63
CA GLY A 154 -8.10 43.00 -11.73
C GLY A 154 -6.57 43.11 -11.81
N SER A 155 -5.81 42.31 -11.05
CA SER A 155 -4.35 42.36 -11.09
C SER A 155 -3.78 42.05 -12.49
N PRO A 156 -2.91 42.92 -13.05
CA PRO A 156 -2.29 42.67 -14.35
C PRO A 156 -1.26 41.54 -14.31
N LEU A 157 -0.93 41.00 -13.12
CA LEU A 157 0.06 39.95 -12.94
C LEU A 157 -0.48 38.54 -13.19
N VAL A 158 -1.80 38.35 -13.19
CA VAL A 158 -2.44 37.02 -13.34
C VAL A 158 -1.97 36.35 -14.63
N GLU A 159 -2.11 37.03 -15.76
CA GLU A 159 -1.76 36.50 -17.08
C GLU A 159 -0.26 36.24 -17.26
N PRO A 160 0.66 37.19 -16.93
CA PRO A 160 2.10 36.92 -16.95
C PRO A 160 2.53 35.73 -16.08
N VAL A 161 1.98 35.60 -14.88
CA VAL A 161 2.34 34.52 -13.94
C VAL A 161 1.85 33.17 -14.46
N ASN A 162 0.62 33.10 -14.97
CA ASN A 162 0.09 31.87 -15.57
C ASN A 162 0.93 31.42 -16.78
N ARG A 163 1.34 32.35 -17.65
CA ARG A 163 2.23 32.02 -18.77
C ARG A 163 3.60 31.51 -18.30
N ALA A 164 4.17 32.11 -17.26
CA ALA A 164 5.42 31.61 -16.69
C ALA A 164 5.28 30.17 -16.17
N PHE A 165 4.18 29.85 -15.48
CA PHE A 165 3.90 28.48 -15.03
C PHE A 165 3.74 27.49 -16.19
N LEU A 166 3.10 27.88 -17.29
CA LEU A 166 2.99 27.03 -18.49
C LEU A 166 4.38 26.69 -19.03
N VAL A 167 5.25 27.70 -19.20
CA VAL A 167 6.64 27.48 -19.66
C VAL A 167 7.41 26.55 -18.72
N LEU A 168 7.28 26.73 -17.40
CA LEU A 168 7.93 25.86 -16.41
C LEU A 168 7.46 24.40 -16.47
N ARG A 169 6.20 24.17 -16.85
CA ARG A 169 5.66 22.81 -17.03
C ARG A 169 6.10 22.20 -18.35
N GLU A 170 6.06 22.96 -19.43
CA GLU A 170 6.45 22.50 -20.78
C GLU A 170 7.94 22.15 -20.86
N ASN A 171 8.80 22.93 -20.20
CA ASN A 171 10.24 22.72 -20.24
C ASN A 171 10.76 21.72 -19.19
N GLY A 172 9.87 21.13 -18.38
CA GLY A 172 10.22 20.14 -17.35
C GLY A 172 10.77 20.71 -16.04
N THR A 173 11.03 22.02 -15.94
CA THR A 173 11.57 22.65 -14.72
C THR A 173 10.68 22.39 -13.50
N TYR A 174 9.36 22.39 -13.71
CA TYR A 174 8.40 22.10 -12.64
C TYR A 174 8.60 20.70 -12.06
N GLU A 175 8.79 19.68 -12.90
CA GLU A 175 9.02 18.31 -12.45
C GLU A 175 10.35 18.15 -11.73
N ASP A 176 11.39 18.88 -12.16
CA ASP A 176 12.68 18.87 -11.47
C ASP A 176 12.59 19.52 -10.08
N ILE A 177 11.85 20.63 -9.96
CA ILE A 177 11.56 21.25 -8.66
C ILE A 177 10.75 20.27 -7.79
N ARG A 178 9.70 19.66 -8.32
CA ARG A 178 8.87 18.67 -7.60
C ARG A 178 9.73 17.53 -7.07
N ARG A 179 10.55 16.93 -7.93
CA ARG A 179 11.43 15.80 -7.59
C ARG A 179 12.47 16.17 -6.54
N LYS A 180 13.02 17.38 -6.62
CA LYS A 180 14.02 17.88 -5.67
C LYS A 180 13.45 18.01 -4.25
N TRP A 181 12.20 18.44 -4.10
CA TRP A 181 11.61 18.75 -2.79
C TRP A 181 10.74 17.64 -2.22
N PHE A 182 10.09 16.84 -3.06
CA PHE A 182 9.13 15.81 -2.64
C PHE A 182 9.51 14.40 -3.10
N GLY A 183 10.60 14.25 -3.85
CA GLY A 183 11.05 12.97 -4.39
C GLY A 183 10.30 12.56 -5.67
N GLY A 184 10.67 11.39 -6.19
CA GLY A 184 9.98 10.75 -7.30
C GLY A 184 8.87 9.85 -6.76
N SER A 185 7.72 10.43 -6.44
CA SER A 185 6.51 9.66 -6.15
C SER A 185 5.60 9.70 -7.37
N ASP A 186 5.72 8.66 -8.21
CA ASP A 186 4.67 8.17 -9.11
C ASP A 186 4.07 6.90 -8.50
#